data_AF-A0A960RPZ3-F1
#
_entry.id   AF-A0A960RPZ3-F1
#
_cell.length_a   1.000
_cell.length_b   1.000
_cell.length_c   1.000
_cell.angle_alpha   90.00
_cell.angle_beta   90.00
_cell.angle_gamma   90.00
#
_symmetry.space_group_name_H-M   'P 1'
#
loop_
_entity.id
_entity.type
_entity.pdbx_description
1 polymer ?
#
loop_
_entity_poly.entity_id
_entity_poly.type
_entity_poly.pdbx_seq_one_letter_code
_entity_poly.pdbx_strand_id
1 'polypeptide(L)'
;MKSFVKWLIALFIVLLAVILFAWSFVPGMLSKELTQKSGVPVSISSVGLTPWSITISDFTMGNPPGSILSKALYVGTTKVKAPFYRYFEDKIVINEATLNNIYLGLEFEKPFSQQGNWTQIMRNFDRNTKGDGGKPVLIKKLIITNMDIEMAFRDNPNQPPKRLKGIKRMELQNVSSEGGLPIAAITNQVIGSMLQEVFNREGIQNMIQGIFNPNQPGGVFGGLKSLFGANESSEDELLNTTTGVEE
;
A
#
# COMPACT_ATOMS: atom_id res chain seq x y z
N MET A 1 -38.08 -36.86 -8.77
CA MET A 1 -37.89 -35.39 -8.84
C MET A 1 -37.80 -34.72 -7.46
N LYS A 2 -38.80 -34.87 -6.57
CA LYS A 2 -38.78 -34.23 -5.23
C LYS A 2 -37.56 -34.59 -4.37
N SER A 3 -37.09 -35.85 -4.39
CA SER A 3 -35.92 -36.29 -3.63
C SER A 3 -34.59 -35.73 -4.17
N PHE A 4 -34.49 -35.52 -5.48
CA PHE A 4 -33.30 -34.94 -6.12
C PHE A 4 -33.14 -33.46 -5.79
N VAL A 5 -34.25 -32.70 -5.83
CA VAL A 5 -34.26 -31.27 -5.43
C VAL A 5 -33.84 -31.09 -3.97
N LYS A 6 -34.32 -31.94 -3.05
CA LYS A 6 -33.89 -31.91 -1.64
C LYS A 6 -32.39 -32.13 -1.48
N TRP A 7 -31.81 -33.04 -2.26
CA TRP A 7 -30.38 -33.31 -2.23
C TRP A 7 -29.55 -32.14 -2.76
N LEU A 8 -29.99 -31.50 -3.85
CA LEU A 8 -29.35 -30.29 -4.38
C LEU A 8 -29.40 -29.13 -3.38
N ILE A 9 -30.54 -28.93 -2.71
CA ILE A 9 -30.67 -27.90 -1.67
C ILE A 9 -29.72 -28.18 -0.50
N ALA A 10 -29.67 -29.43 -0.03
CA ALA A 10 -28.76 -29.82 1.05
C ALA A 10 -27.29 -29.57 0.67
N LEU A 11 -26.90 -29.96 -0.55
CA LEU A 11 -25.56 -29.72 -1.08
C LEU A 11 -25.23 -28.21 -1.15
N PHE A 12 -26.17 -27.40 -1.62
CA PHE A 12 -26.02 -25.94 -1.69
C PHE A 12 -25.82 -25.32 -0.31
N ILE A 13 -26.58 -25.76 0.70
CA ILE A 13 -26.45 -25.26 2.08
C ILE A 13 -25.07 -25.64 2.65
N VAL A 14 -24.62 -26.88 2.46
CA VAL A 14 -23.29 -27.32 2.91
C VAL A 14 -22.19 -26.51 2.22
N LEU A 15 -22.30 -26.28 0.91
CA LEU A 15 -21.35 -25.46 0.17
C LEU A 15 -21.32 -24.02 0.70
N LEU A 16 -22.49 -23.42 0.95
CA LEU A 16 -22.59 -22.07 1.51
C LEU A 16 -21.95 -22.00 2.90
N ALA A 17 -22.18 -22.99 3.76
CA ALA A 17 -21.57 -23.05 5.09
C ALA A 17 -20.04 -23.14 5.01
N VAL A 18 -19.49 -23.94 4.09
CA VAL A 18 -18.03 -24.04 3.86
C VAL A 18 -17.46 -22.70 3.39
N ILE A 19 -18.13 -22.01 2.47
CA ILE A 19 -17.69 -20.69 1.97
C ILE A 19 -17.68 -19.67 3.11
N LEU A 20 -18.75 -19.61 3.91
CA LEU A 20 -18.83 -18.69 5.05
C LEU A 20 -17.77 -18.99 6.11
N PHE A 21 -17.50 -20.28 6.38
CA PHE A 21 -16.47 -20.70 7.31
C PHE A 21 -15.06 -20.34 6.79
N ALA A 22 -14.78 -20.59 5.52
CA ALA A 22 -13.50 -20.22 4.88
C ALA A 22 -13.25 -18.70 4.96
N TRP A 23 -14.31 -17.89 4.85
CA TRP A 23 -14.22 -16.44 4.93
C TRP A 23 -13.66 -15.94 6.28
N SER A 24 -13.93 -16.66 7.37
CA SER A 24 -13.41 -16.31 8.71
C SER A 24 -11.88 -16.34 8.83
N PHE A 25 -11.19 -17.07 7.94
CA PHE A 25 -9.73 -17.17 7.94
C PHE A 25 -9.04 -16.11 7.08
N VAL A 26 -9.77 -15.40 6.22
CA VAL A 26 -9.21 -14.40 5.30
C VAL A 26 -8.43 -13.29 6.03
N PRO A 27 -8.94 -12.68 7.13
CA PRO A 27 -8.18 -11.66 7.87
C PRO A 27 -6.85 -12.18 8.40
N GLY A 28 -6.83 -13.40 8.92
CA GLY A 28 -5.61 -14.04 9.46
C GLY A 28 -4.58 -14.35 8.38
N MET A 29 -5.03 -14.84 7.21
CA MET A 29 -4.15 -15.09 6.06
C MET A 29 -3.53 -13.79 5.54
N LEU A 30 -4.32 -12.73 5.35
CA LEU A 30 -3.81 -11.43 4.91
C LEU A 30 -2.85 -10.81 5.92
N SER A 31 -3.17 -10.88 7.21
CA SER A 31 -2.31 -10.39 8.29
C SER A 31 -0.97 -11.10 8.30
N LYS A 32 -0.97 -12.43 8.14
CA LYS A 32 0.25 -13.25 8.07
C LYS A 32 1.11 -12.90 6.87
N GLU A 33 0.50 -12.81 5.69
CA GLU A 33 1.20 -12.47 4.44
C GLU A 33 1.85 -11.07 4.54
N LEU A 34 1.10 -10.08 5.00
CA LEU A 34 1.60 -8.72 5.17
C LEU A 34 2.67 -8.63 6.27
N THR A 35 2.55 -9.42 7.33
CA THR A 35 3.59 -9.52 8.37
C THR A 35 4.89 -10.07 7.79
N GLN A 36 4.80 -11.14 6.99
CA GLN A 36 5.96 -11.73 6.33
C GLN A 36 6.62 -10.75 5.36
N LYS A 37 5.83 -10.03 4.55
CA LYS A 37 6.36 -9.06 3.59
C LYS A 37 6.96 -7.81 4.26
N SER A 38 6.26 -7.24 5.23
CA SER A 38 6.69 -6.00 5.90
C SER A 38 7.79 -6.21 6.95
N GLY A 39 7.95 -7.44 7.46
CA GLY A 39 8.86 -7.76 8.55
C GLY A 39 8.45 -7.12 9.89
N VAL A 40 7.20 -6.65 10.02
CA VAL A 40 6.62 -6.12 11.26
C VAL A 40 5.25 -6.75 11.49
N PRO A 41 4.76 -6.84 12.75
CA PRO A 41 3.44 -7.40 13.01
C PRO A 41 2.35 -6.62 12.30
N VAL A 42 1.50 -7.31 11.53
CA VAL A 42 0.30 -6.75 10.90
C VAL A 42 -0.92 -7.48 11.44
N SER A 43 -1.98 -6.74 11.73
CA SER A 43 -3.27 -7.29 12.13
C SER A 43 -4.43 -6.65 11.37
N ILE A 44 -5.45 -7.47 11.11
CA ILE A 44 -6.70 -7.09 10.46
C ILE A 44 -7.82 -7.72 11.27
N SER A 45 -8.75 -6.91 11.77
CA SER A 45 -9.87 -7.40 12.58
C SER A 45 -10.88 -8.17 11.74
N SER A 46 -11.32 -7.58 10.63
CA SER A 46 -12.30 -8.22 9.75
C SER A 46 -12.16 -7.77 8.31
N VAL A 47 -12.60 -8.64 7.41
CA VAL A 47 -12.75 -8.36 5.99
C VAL A 47 -14.20 -8.67 5.61
N GLY A 48 -14.91 -7.68 5.09
CA GLY A 48 -16.24 -7.82 4.55
C GLY A 48 -16.20 -7.82 3.02
N LEU A 49 -16.97 -8.70 2.40
CA LEU A 49 -17.16 -8.72 0.95
C LEU A 49 -18.63 -8.50 0.61
N THR A 50 -18.84 -7.63 -0.35
CA THR A 50 -20.09 -7.46 -1.07
C THR A 50 -19.81 -7.61 -2.56
N PRO A 51 -20.82 -7.86 -3.41
CA PRO A 51 -20.60 -7.99 -4.85
C PRO A 51 -19.87 -6.80 -5.50
N TRP A 52 -19.91 -5.62 -4.86
CA TRP A 52 -19.43 -4.35 -5.40
C TRP A 52 -18.32 -3.70 -4.60
N SER A 53 -18.00 -4.23 -3.42
CA SER A 53 -16.96 -3.66 -2.56
C SER A 53 -16.37 -4.65 -1.57
N ILE A 54 -15.10 -4.44 -1.26
CA ILE A 54 -14.36 -5.08 -0.17
C ILE A 54 -14.18 -4.04 0.93
N THR A 55 -14.45 -4.41 2.18
CA THR A 55 -14.21 -3.58 3.36
C THR A 55 -13.22 -4.29 4.26
N ILE A 56 -12.22 -3.56 4.76
CA ILE A 56 -11.25 -4.05 5.74
C ILE A 56 -11.35 -3.14 6.96
N SER A 57 -11.49 -3.72 8.14
CA SER A 57 -11.64 -2.98 9.40
C SER A 57 -10.45 -3.19 10.32
N ASP A 58 -10.06 -2.12 11.01
CA ASP A 58 -8.97 -2.07 11.99
C ASP A 58 -7.67 -2.70 11.49
N PHE A 59 -7.22 -2.23 10.33
CA PHE A 59 -5.89 -2.56 9.83
C PHE A 59 -4.84 -1.89 10.73
N THR A 60 -3.93 -2.67 11.30
CA THR A 60 -2.82 -2.16 12.11
C THR A 60 -1.50 -2.74 11.60
N MET A 61 -0.51 -1.88 11.43
CA MET A 61 0.88 -2.23 11.16
C MET A 61 1.73 -1.75 12.34
N GLY A 62 2.41 -2.69 12.98
CA GLY A 62 3.36 -2.43 14.05
C GLY A 62 4.62 -1.73 13.54
N ASN A 63 5.53 -1.47 14.46
CA ASN A 63 6.84 -0.92 14.13
C ASN A 63 7.94 -1.99 14.16
N PRO A 64 9.09 -1.74 13.52
CA PRO A 64 10.28 -2.58 13.68
C PRO A 64 10.81 -2.58 15.13
N PRO A 65 11.64 -3.55 15.52
CA PRO A 65 12.25 -3.58 16.84
C PRO A 65 13.00 -2.28 17.18
N GLY A 66 12.93 -1.85 18.45
CA GLY A 66 13.59 -0.63 18.93
C GLY A 66 12.82 0.67 18.66
N SER A 67 11.56 0.59 18.23
CA SER A 67 10.69 1.74 18.02
C SER A 67 10.05 2.24 19.32
N ILE A 68 9.79 3.54 19.41
CA ILE A 68 9.21 4.24 20.57
C ILE A 68 7.68 4.35 20.43
N LEU A 69 7.20 4.51 19.19
CA LEU A 69 5.79 4.52 18.84
C LEU A 69 5.23 3.10 18.88
N SER A 70 3.99 2.98 19.35
CA SER A 70 3.32 1.67 19.47
C SER A 70 3.00 1.01 18.13
N LYS A 71 2.79 1.81 17.07
CA LYS A 71 2.43 1.33 15.73
C LYS A 71 2.92 2.29 14.64
N ALA A 72 3.16 1.75 13.43
CA ALA A 72 3.55 2.54 12.27
C ALA A 72 2.32 3.11 11.55
N LEU A 73 1.28 2.30 11.40
CA LEU A 73 0.04 2.66 10.71
C LEU A 73 -1.15 2.02 11.40
N TYR A 74 -2.24 2.77 11.53
CA TYR A 74 -3.56 2.21 11.79
C TYR A 74 -4.56 2.84 10.83
N VAL A 75 -5.48 2.03 10.32
CA VAL A 75 -6.60 2.46 9.48
C VAL A 75 -7.86 1.80 10.01
N GLY A 76 -8.78 2.60 10.53
CA GLY A 76 -10.04 2.08 11.08
C GLY A 76 -10.92 1.42 10.02
N THR A 77 -11.02 2.00 8.83
CA THR A 77 -11.76 1.38 7.73
C THR A 77 -11.11 1.66 6.38
N THR A 78 -10.90 0.59 5.61
CA THR A 78 -10.59 0.64 4.19
C THR A 78 -11.78 0.11 3.41
N LYS A 79 -12.26 0.84 2.41
CA LYS A 79 -13.33 0.40 1.51
C LYS A 79 -12.88 0.51 0.06
N VAL A 80 -12.86 -0.60 -0.64
CA VAL A 80 -12.47 -0.69 -2.05
C VAL A 80 -13.72 -0.98 -2.88
N LYS A 81 -14.14 -0.03 -3.71
CA LYS A 81 -15.26 -0.17 -4.64
C LYS A 81 -14.76 -0.72 -5.98
N ALA A 82 -14.87 -2.04 -6.12
CA ALA A 82 -14.66 -2.74 -7.38
C ALA A 82 -15.58 -3.97 -7.41
N PRO A 83 -16.26 -4.25 -8.54
CA PRO A 83 -16.98 -5.51 -8.72
C PRO A 83 -16.03 -6.70 -8.56
N PHE A 84 -16.48 -7.75 -7.86
CA PHE A 84 -15.60 -8.89 -7.53
C PHE A 84 -14.99 -9.57 -8.78
N TYR A 85 -15.69 -9.56 -9.92
CA TYR A 85 -15.19 -10.16 -11.16
C TYR A 85 -13.93 -9.45 -11.70
N ARG A 86 -13.73 -8.17 -11.39
CA ARG A 86 -12.56 -7.40 -11.87
C ARG A 86 -11.24 -7.81 -11.23
N TYR A 87 -11.27 -8.52 -10.11
CA TYR A 87 -10.04 -9.05 -9.50
C TYR A 87 -9.48 -10.26 -10.28
N PHE A 88 -10.28 -10.86 -11.16
CA PHE A 88 -9.87 -11.98 -12.00
C PHE A 88 -9.34 -11.55 -13.37
N GLU A 89 -9.59 -10.31 -13.79
CA GLU A 89 -9.05 -9.72 -15.02
C GLU A 89 -7.52 -9.60 -14.96
N ASP A 90 -6.85 -9.49 -16.11
CA ASP A 90 -5.38 -9.34 -16.17
C ASP A 90 -4.90 -8.02 -15.60
N LYS A 91 -5.75 -6.97 -15.69
CA LYS A 91 -5.53 -5.66 -15.08
C LYS A 91 -6.65 -5.37 -14.09
N ILE A 92 -6.28 -5.14 -12.84
CA ILE A 92 -7.26 -4.87 -11.78
C ILE A 92 -7.57 -3.38 -11.77
N VAL A 93 -8.81 -3.01 -12.11
CA VAL A 93 -9.26 -1.61 -12.09
C VAL A 93 -10.21 -1.34 -10.93
N ILE A 94 -9.72 -0.62 -9.94
CA ILE A 94 -10.44 -0.15 -8.76
C ILE A 94 -11.00 1.25 -9.05
N ASN A 95 -12.32 1.40 -8.95
CA ASN A 95 -12.95 2.69 -9.23
C ASN A 95 -12.70 3.69 -8.09
N GLU A 96 -12.79 3.23 -6.85
CA GLU A 96 -12.57 4.07 -5.68
C GLU A 96 -12.02 3.22 -4.53
N ALA A 97 -11.01 3.72 -3.84
CA ALA A 97 -10.55 3.21 -2.56
C ALA A 97 -10.66 4.34 -1.53
N THR A 98 -11.20 4.03 -0.36
CA THR A 98 -11.36 5.00 0.74
C THR A 98 -10.70 4.46 1.99
N LEU A 99 -9.83 5.27 2.60
CA LEU A 99 -9.20 5.02 3.88
C LEU A 99 -9.73 6.05 4.88
N ASN A 100 -10.23 5.59 6.02
CA ASN A 100 -10.82 6.45 7.05
C ASN A 100 -10.25 6.13 8.43
N ASN A 101 -10.12 7.18 9.26
CA ASN A 101 -9.63 7.12 10.63
C ASN A 101 -8.22 6.54 10.68
N ILE A 102 -7.27 7.33 10.18
CA ILE A 102 -5.89 6.91 9.95
C ILE A 102 -5.02 7.48 11.06
N TYR A 103 -4.15 6.65 11.60
CA TYR A 103 -3.02 7.08 12.41
C TYR A 103 -1.72 6.71 11.67
N LEU A 104 -0.82 7.67 11.53
CA LEU A 104 0.49 7.48 10.91
C LEU A 104 1.59 7.83 11.91
N GLY A 105 2.34 6.82 12.34
CA GLY A 105 3.52 6.96 13.19
C GLY A 105 4.79 7.06 12.36
N LEU A 106 5.49 8.17 12.48
CA LEU A 106 6.77 8.46 11.81
C LEU A 106 7.88 8.44 12.84
N GLU A 107 8.85 7.55 12.66
CA GLU A 107 10.06 7.57 13.48
C GLU A 107 11.28 7.83 12.64
N PHE A 108 12.18 8.65 13.17
CA PHE A 108 13.48 8.91 12.60
C PHE A 108 14.57 8.61 13.64
N GLU A 109 15.76 8.24 13.19
CA GLU A 109 16.88 8.05 14.12
C GLU A 109 17.28 9.34 14.82
N LYS A 110 17.29 10.45 14.05
CA LYS A 110 17.66 11.80 14.47
C LYS A 110 16.87 12.83 13.66
N PRO A 111 16.78 14.10 14.11
CA PRO A 111 16.34 15.18 13.26
C PRO A 111 17.12 15.17 11.93
N PHE A 112 16.41 15.32 10.82
CA PHE A 112 16.96 15.28 9.46
C PHE A 112 17.51 13.92 8.96
N SER A 113 17.40 12.84 9.75
CA SER A 113 17.72 11.50 9.26
C SER A 113 16.70 11.00 8.24
N GLN A 114 17.21 10.31 7.23
CA GLN A 114 16.41 9.55 6.24
C GLN A 114 16.13 8.11 6.70
N GLN A 115 16.76 7.70 7.81
CA GLN A 115 16.56 6.39 8.41
C GLN A 115 15.48 6.47 9.48
N GLY A 116 14.55 5.52 9.42
CA GLY A 116 13.34 5.52 10.21
C GLY A 116 12.58 4.20 10.12
N ASN A 117 11.46 4.12 10.84
CA ASN A 117 10.59 2.94 10.82
C ASN A 117 10.12 2.62 9.39
N TRP A 118 9.63 3.61 8.66
CA TRP A 118 9.12 3.44 7.29
C TRP A 118 10.19 3.05 6.29
N THR A 119 11.40 3.59 6.41
CA THR A 119 12.55 3.18 5.56
C THR A 119 12.86 1.70 5.71
N GLN A 120 12.77 1.15 6.93
CA GLN A 120 12.96 -0.28 7.18
C GLN A 120 11.78 -1.13 6.68
N ILE A 121 10.53 -0.70 6.95
CA ILE A 121 9.32 -1.41 6.50
C ILE A 121 9.30 -1.51 4.97
N MET A 122 9.55 -0.41 4.25
CA MET A 122 9.56 -0.38 2.78
C MET A 122 10.67 -1.26 2.22
N ARG A 123 11.88 -1.20 2.80
CA ARG A 123 12.99 -2.08 2.41
C ARG A 123 12.67 -3.56 2.59
N ASN A 124 11.94 -3.92 3.65
CA ASN A 124 11.48 -5.29 3.85
C ASN A 124 10.48 -5.70 2.78
N PHE A 125 9.49 -4.85 2.47
CA PHE A 125 8.57 -5.09 1.37
C PHE A 125 9.30 -5.33 0.06
N ASP A 126 10.24 -4.46 -0.31
CA ASP A 126 10.99 -4.59 -1.56
C ASP A 126 11.78 -5.89 -1.58
N ARG A 127 12.50 -6.23 -0.51
CA ARG A 127 13.28 -7.47 -0.41
C ARG A 127 12.40 -8.72 -0.50
N ASN A 128 11.23 -8.70 0.13
CA ASN A 128 10.34 -9.85 0.26
C ASN A 128 9.32 -9.96 -0.90
N THR A 129 9.37 -9.05 -1.88
CA THR A 129 8.48 -9.07 -3.06
C THR A 129 9.23 -9.13 -4.38
N LYS A 130 10.58 -9.15 -4.38
CA LYS A 130 11.36 -9.34 -5.61
C LYS A 130 10.98 -10.65 -6.29
N GLY A 131 10.43 -10.57 -7.50
CA GLY A 131 10.06 -11.73 -8.30
C GLY A 131 8.57 -12.12 -8.23
N ASP A 132 7.77 -11.46 -7.40
CA ASP A 132 6.31 -11.64 -7.42
C ASP A 132 5.73 -10.93 -8.66
N GLY A 133 5.60 -11.66 -9.78
CA GLY A 133 4.94 -11.18 -11.00
C GLY A 133 3.43 -10.98 -10.75
N GLY A 134 3.05 -9.85 -10.17
CA GLY A 134 1.66 -9.53 -9.88
C GLY A 134 0.90 -9.00 -11.09
N LYS A 135 -0.40 -8.74 -10.92
CA LYS A 135 -1.22 -8.09 -11.95
C LYS A 135 -1.10 -6.55 -11.83
N PRO A 136 -1.09 -5.79 -12.93
CA PRO A 136 -1.14 -4.33 -12.85
C PRO A 136 -2.45 -3.87 -12.19
N VAL A 137 -2.35 -2.88 -11.32
CA VAL A 137 -3.50 -2.32 -10.58
C VAL A 137 -3.64 -0.84 -10.90
N LEU A 138 -4.86 -0.38 -11.14
CA LEU A 138 -5.20 1.04 -11.27
C LEU A 138 -6.31 1.40 -10.30
N ILE A 139 -6.04 2.32 -9.37
CA ILE A 139 -7.02 2.95 -8.50
C ILE A 139 -7.35 4.31 -9.08
N LYS A 140 -8.54 4.46 -9.67
CA LYS A 140 -8.96 5.72 -10.29
C LYS A 140 -9.09 6.86 -9.28
N LYS A 141 -9.58 6.56 -8.07
CA LYS A 141 -9.77 7.53 -7.00
C LYS A 141 -9.39 6.94 -5.65
N LEU A 142 -8.43 7.55 -4.95
CA LEU A 142 -8.10 7.22 -3.57
C LEU A 142 -8.51 8.39 -2.67
N ILE A 143 -9.36 8.12 -1.68
CA ILE A 143 -9.83 9.12 -0.71
C ILE A 143 -9.29 8.74 0.67
N ILE A 144 -8.63 9.68 1.32
CA ILE A 144 -8.09 9.50 2.66
C ILE A 144 -8.75 10.53 3.58
N THR A 145 -9.34 10.09 4.69
CA THR A 145 -10.03 10.97 5.64
C THR A 145 -9.59 10.73 7.08
N ASN A 146 -9.55 11.82 7.86
CA ASN A 146 -9.25 11.83 9.29
C ASN A 146 -7.89 11.16 9.60
N MET A 147 -6.81 11.76 9.08
CA MET A 147 -5.45 11.29 9.33
C MET A 147 -4.80 12.08 10.47
N ASP A 148 -4.44 11.38 11.52
CA ASP A 148 -3.59 11.87 12.62
C ASP A 148 -2.17 11.38 12.42
N ILE A 149 -1.19 12.23 12.71
CA ILE A 149 0.22 11.94 12.46
C ILE A 149 1.02 12.24 13.71
N GLU A 150 1.82 11.26 14.15
CA GLU A 150 2.77 11.41 15.24
C GLU A 150 4.18 11.18 14.74
N MET A 151 5.11 12.00 15.24
CA MET A 151 6.52 11.94 14.88
C MET A 151 7.38 11.79 16.13
N ALA A 152 8.35 10.87 16.11
CA ALA A 152 9.30 10.66 17.19
C ALA A 152 10.74 10.54 16.65
N PHE A 153 11.72 10.87 17.50
CA PHE A 153 13.14 10.74 17.22
C PHE A 153 13.78 9.75 18.21
N ARG A 154 14.52 8.77 17.71
CA ARG A 154 15.08 7.69 18.55
C ARG A 154 16.27 8.12 19.39
N ASP A 155 17.00 9.16 18.98
CA ASP A 155 18.11 9.74 19.73
C ASP A 155 17.67 10.45 21.01
N ASN A 156 16.37 10.72 21.18
CA ASN A 156 15.80 11.28 22.40
C ASN A 156 14.53 10.53 22.84
N PRO A 157 14.66 9.30 23.39
CA PRO A 157 13.51 8.46 23.73
C PRO A 157 12.65 9.03 24.87
N ASN A 158 13.18 9.98 25.65
CA ASN A 158 12.45 10.63 26.73
C ASN A 158 11.57 11.79 26.23
N GLN A 159 11.74 12.22 24.99
CA GLN A 159 10.90 13.26 24.40
C GLN A 159 9.56 12.66 23.96
N PRO A 160 8.42 13.23 24.38
CA PRO A 160 7.12 12.75 23.91
C PRO A 160 7.01 12.93 22.39
N PRO A 161 6.34 12.00 21.69
CA PRO A 161 6.07 12.13 20.26
C PRO A 161 5.39 13.47 19.93
N LYS A 162 5.89 14.15 18.90
CA LYS A 162 5.31 15.38 18.38
C LYS A 162 4.11 15.04 17.51
N ARG A 163 2.94 15.55 17.88
CA ARG A 163 1.75 15.51 17.03
C ARG A 163 1.86 16.57 15.93
N LEU A 164 1.69 16.15 14.68
CA LEU A 164 1.65 17.06 13.54
C LEU A 164 0.20 17.47 13.25
N LYS A 165 0.00 18.44 12.35
CA LYS A 165 -1.34 18.89 12.00
C LYS A 165 -2.05 17.79 11.21
N GLY A 166 -3.13 17.25 11.77
CA GLY A 166 -3.93 16.21 11.12
C GLY A 166 -4.50 16.66 9.76
N ILE A 167 -4.66 15.70 8.84
CA ILE A 167 -5.21 15.91 7.51
C ILE A 167 -6.66 15.41 7.51
N LYS A 168 -7.62 16.34 7.37
CA LYS A 168 -9.05 16.00 7.37
C LYS A 168 -9.45 15.18 6.15
N ARG A 169 -8.96 15.55 4.96
CA ARG A 169 -9.28 14.90 3.69
C ARG A 169 -8.16 15.12 2.68
N MET A 170 -7.86 14.08 1.92
CA MET A 170 -6.95 14.08 0.78
C MET A 170 -7.54 13.20 -0.31
N GLU A 171 -7.39 13.60 -1.57
CA GLU A 171 -7.85 12.84 -2.73
C GLU A 171 -6.70 12.71 -3.73
N LEU A 172 -6.42 11.48 -4.16
CA LEU A 172 -5.49 11.17 -5.24
C LEU A 172 -6.26 10.56 -6.41
N GLN A 173 -5.80 10.84 -7.61
CA GLN A 173 -6.40 10.31 -8.85
C GLN A 173 -5.40 9.43 -9.58
N ASN A 174 -5.90 8.37 -10.21
CA ASN A 174 -5.13 7.48 -11.09
C ASN A 174 -3.84 6.93 -10.46
N VAL A 175 -3.97 6.35 -9.28
CA VAL A 175 -2.89 5.68 -8.56
C VAL A 175 -2.67 4.30 -9.21
N SER A 176 -1.65 4.15 -10.07
CA SER A 176 -1.37 2.92 -10.82
C SER A 176 -0.07 2.24 -10.44
N SER A 177 -0.03 0.91 -10.55
CA SER A 177 1.20 0.12 -10.58
C SER A 177 1.44 -0.44 -11.99
N GLU A 178 2.31 0.22 -12.75
CA GLU A 178 2.85 -0.36 -13.98
C GLU A 178 4.00 -1.30 -13.59
N GLY A 179 3.94 -2.57 -14.00
CA GLY A 179 4.95 -3.58 -13.66
C GLY A 179 4.42 -4.82 -12.93
N GLY A 180 3.12 -4.87 -12.62
CA GLY A 180 2.45 -6.07 -12.13
C GLY A 180 2.86 -6.45 -10.70
N LEU A 181 2.00 -6.22 -9.70
CA LEU A 181 2.49 -6.26 -8.31
C LEU A 181 1.54 -6.93 -7.29
N PRO A 182 2.10 -7.64 -6.30
CA PRO A 182 1.37 -8.15 -5.15
C PRO A 182 0.82 -7.00 -4.27
N ILE A 183 -0.16 -7.30 -3.41
CA ILE A 183 -0.84 -6.39 -2.46
C ILE A 183 0.10 -5.38 -1.75
N ALA A 184 1.34 -5.80 -1.45
CA ALA A 184 2.40 -4.96 -0.90
C ALA A 184 2.67 -3.66 -1.67
N ALA A 185 2.52 -3.65 -3.00
CA ALA A 185 2.80 -2.45 -3.79
C ALA A 185 1.67 -1.41 -3.74
N ILE A 186 0.42 -1.84 -3.62
CA ILE A 186 -0.69 -0.90 -3.35
C ILE A 186 -0.44 -0.23 -2.00
N THR A 187 -0.04 -1.02 -1.01
CA THR A 187 0.36 -0.54 0.31
C THR A 187 1.51 0.47 0.20
N ASN A 188 2.59 0.18 -0.53
CA ASN A 188 3.71 1.09 -0.72
C ASN A 188 3.32 2.38 -1.47
N GLN A 189 2.47 2.30 -2.48
CA GLN A 189 2.07 3.46 -3.27
C GLN A 189 1.16 4.40 -2.47
N VAL A 190 0.18 3.83 -1.76
CA VAL A 190 -0.73 4.57 -0.90
C VAL A 190 0.02 5.21 0.26
N ILE A 191 0.88 4.45 0.94
CA ILE A 191 1.70 4.94 2.04
C ILE A 191 2.72 5.98 1.55
N GLY A 192 3.38 5.73 0.43
CA GLY A 192 4.32 6.66 -0.18
C GLY A 192 3.65 8.00 -0.51
N SER A 193 2.45 7.96 -1.08
CA SER A 193 1.68 9.19 -1.38
C SER A 193 1.24 9.92 -0.11
N MET A 194 0.82 9.18 0.92
CA MET A 194 0.49 9.75 2.23
C MET A 194 1.71 10.44 2.86
N LEU A 195 2.85 9.75 2.89
CA LEU A 195 4.10 10.28 3.42
C LEU A 195 4.54 11.54 2.68
N GLN A 196 4.57 11.50 1.34
CA GLN A 196 4.94 12.62 0.49
C GLN A 196 4.09 13.86 0.79
N GLU A 197 2.78 13.70 0.88
CA GLU A 197 1.86 14.82 1.15
C GLU A 197 2.04 15.37 2.58
N VAL A 198 2.27 14.52 3.58
CA VAL A 198 2.61 14.96 4.95
C VAL A 198 3.89 15.78 4.95
N PHE A 199 4.95 15.30 4.29
CA PHE A 199 6.23 15.98 4.26
C PHE A 199 6.19 17.30 3.48
N ASN A 200 5.42 17.36 2.39
CA ASN A 200 5.19 18.59 1.64
C ASN A 200 4.49 19.65 2.49
N ARG A 201 3.49 19.27 3.29
CA ARG A 201 2.75 20.19 4.15
C ARG A 201 3.55 20.70 5.35
N GLU A 202 4.41 19.86 5.91
CA GLU A 202 5.17 20.17 7.12
C GLU A 202 6.55 20.79 6.82
N GLY A 203 6.91 20.98 5.53
CA GLY A 203 8.17 21.61 5.13
C GLY A 203 9.40 20.73 5.38
N ILE A 204 9.22 19.41 5.46
CA ILE A 204 10.27 18.44 5.86
C ILE A 204 10.92 17.79 4.61
N GLN A 205 10.83 18.45 3.45
CA GLN A 205 11.24 17.91 2.15
C GLN A 205 12.71 17.48 2.08
N ASN A 206 13.58 18.12 2.86
CA ASN A 206 15.01 17.78 2.90
C ASN A 206 15.28 16.41 3.54
N MET A 207 14.35 15.90 4.37
CA MET A 207 14.49 14.59 5.05
C MET A 207 14.09 13.41 4.16
N ILE A 208 13.49 13.67 3.00
CA ILE A 208 13.01 12.62 2.09
C ILE A 208 13.81 12.51 0.79
N GLN A 209 14.71 13.46 0.50
CA GLN A 209 15.45 13.42 -0.75
C GLN A 209 16.23 12.11 -0.94
N GLY A 210 16.88 11.55 0.08
CA GLY A 210 17.55 10.25 -0.07
C GLY A 210 16.65 9.03 0.15
N ILE A 211 15.38 9.22 0.55
CA ILE A 211 14.36 8.17 0.45
C ILE A 211 13.96 8.01 -1.02
N PHE A 212 13.76 9.12 -1.76
CA PHE A 212 13.29 9.13 -3.15
C PHE A 212 14.37 9.23 -4.23
N ASN A 213 15.65 9.37 -3.88
CA ASN A 213 16.72 9.51 -4.87
C ASN A 213 17.22 8.12 -5.36
N PRO A 214 17.03 7.78 -6.64
CA PRO A 214 17.42 6.47 -7.19
C PRO A 214 18.95 6.29 -7.31
N ASN A 215 19.73 7.37 -7.25
CA ASN A 215 21.18 7.34 -7.49
C ASN A 215 22.01 7.17 -6.20
N GLN A 216 21.38 7.00 -5.04
CA GLN A 216 22.08 6.70 -3.80
C GLN A 216 22.11 5.18 -3.55
N PRO A 217 23.29 4.58 -3.28
CA PRO A 217 23.37 3.20 -2.81
C PRO A 217 22.67 3.11 -1.45
N GLY A 218 21.49 2.49 -1.41
CA GLY A 218 20.61 2.45 -0.24
C GLY A 218 19.32 3.26 -0.37
N GLY A 219 19.10 3.97 -1.48
CA GLY A 219 17.84 4.61 -1.83
C GLY A 219 16.74 3.58 -1.96
N VAL A 220 15.80 3.57 -1.01
CA VAL A 220 14.76 2.54 -0.90
C VAL A 220 13.73 2.65 -2.04
N PHE A 221 13.64 3.78 -2.75
CA PHE A 221 12.58 4.02 -3.72
C PHE A 221 13.03 4.07 -5.19
N GLY A 222 14.23 3.55 -5.54
CA GLY A 222 14.64 3.45 -6.94
C GLY A 222 13.64 2.69 -7.84
N GLY A 223 12.92 1.72 -7.27
CA GLY A 223 11.85 0.99 -7.94
C GLY A 223 10.46 1.65 -7.91
N LEU A 224 10.30 2.80 -7.26
CA LEU A 224 9.04 3.55 -7.20
C LEU A 224 8.97 4.66 -8.27
N LYS A 225 10.09 5.10 -8.86
CA LYS A 225 10.07 5.99 -10.03
C LYS A 225 9.30 5.36 -11.22
N SER A 226 9.41 4.03 -11.41
CA SER A 226 8.59 3.28 -12.38
C SER A 226 7.12 3.12 -11.97
N LEU A 227 6.77 3.34 -10.71
CA LEU A 227 5.40 3.25 -10.19
C LEU A 227 4.69 4.60 -10.10
N PHE A 228 5.43 5.71 -10.15
CA PHE A 228 4.91 7.07 -10.10
C PHE A 228 4.95 7.81 -11.43
N GLY A 229 5.22 7.11 -12.54
CA GLY A 229 4.99 7.63 -13.89
C GLY A 229 5.70 8.96 -14.16
N ALA A 230 7.00 9.05 -13.85
CA ALA A 230 7.81 10.06 -14.49
C ALA A 230 8.01 9.62 -15.94
N ASN A 231 7.16 10.11 -16.86
CA ASN A 231 7.39 10.05 -18.29
C ASN A 231 8.80 10.64 -18.57
N GLU A 232 9.79 9.77 -18.76
CA GLU A 232 10.90 10.10 -19.64
C GLU A 232 10.37 9.84 -21.05
N SER A 233 10.03 10.95 -21.70
CA SER A 233 9.68 11.02 -23.10
C SER A 233 10.67 10.21 -23.93
N SER A 234 10.13 9.24 -24.66
CA SER A 234 10.71 8.67 -25.86
C SER A 234 10.93 9.76 -26.91
N GLU A 235 12.01 10.54 -26.76
CA GLU A 235 12.44 11.57 -27.72
C GLU A 235 13.80 11.31 -28.37
N ASP A 236 14.54 10.26 -28.01
CA ASP A 236 15.87 9.99 -28.59
C ASP A 236 15.94 8.86 -29.63
N GLU A 237 14.80 8.40 -30.17
CA GLU A 237 14.77 7.33 -31.19
C GLU A 237 14.15 7.78 -32.53
N LEU A 238 14.39 9.02 -32.97
CA LEU A 238 14.02 9.50 -34.32
C LEU A 238 15.06 10.37 -35.04
N LEU A 239 16.34 10.29 -34.68
CA LEU A 239 17.42 10.97 -35.43
C LEU A 239 18.58 10.03 -35.81
N ASN A 240 18.25 8.85 -36.36
CA ASN A 240 19.25 8.09 -37.12
C ASN A 240 18.63 7.34 -38.30
N THR A 241 18.10 8.09 -39.26
CA THR A 241 17.91 7.63 -40.64
C THR A 241 19.02 8.20 -41.52
N THR A 242 20.12 7.46 -41.54
CA THR A 242 20.92 7.11 -42.72
C THR A 242 20.89 8.10 -43.90
N THR A 243 21.89 8.98 -43.96
CA THR A 243 22.42 9.49 -45.23
C THR A 243 23.28 8.40 -45.87
N GLY A 244 22.73 7.69 -46.86
CA GLY A 244 23.51 6.95 -47.85
C GLY A 244 23.60 7.77 -49.12
N VAL A 245 24.78 8.34 -49.39
CA VAL A 245 25.17 8.91 -50.68
C VAL A 245 25.96 7.82 -51.40
N GLU A 246 25.44 7.32 -52.52
CA GLU A 246 26.20 6.53 -53.49
C GLU A 246 26.85 7.49 -54.50
N GLU A 247 28.13 7.23 -54.79
CA GLU A 247 28.87 7.68 -55.99
C GLU A 247 28.55 6.78 -57.19
#